data_AF-A0A4C1SEP9-F1
#
_entry.id   AF-A0A4C1SEP9-F1
#
_cell.length_a   1.000
_cell.length_b   1.000
_cell.length_c   1.000
_cell.angle_alpha   90.00
_cell.angle_beta   90.00
_cell.angle_gamma   90.00
#
_symmetry.space_group_name_H-M   'P 1'
#
loop_
_entity.id
_entity.type
_entity.pdbx_description
1 polymer ?
#
loop_
_entity_poly.entity_id
_entity_poly.type
_entity_poly.pdbx_seq_one_letter_code
_entity_poly.pdbx_strand_id
1 'polypeptide(L)' 'MILNLFKENGSRQYDISGGVTQDSVLGSLLWNFVYDDLLRQSLAAKVKLVAHADDVAMVIVAKQLQEMNLAFGITFG' A
#
# COMPACT_ATOMS: atom_id res chain seq x y z
N MET A 1 14.61 -10.60 4.50
CA MET A 1 15.41 -9.42 4.09
C MET A 1 16.41 -9.13 5.20
N ILE A 2 17.64 -8.74 4.89
CA ILE A 2 18.66 -8.43 5.89
C ILE A 2 18.68 -6.91 6.11
N LEU A 3 18.50 -6.45 7.35
CA LEU A 3 18.68 -5.04 7.71
C LEU A 3 20.04 -4.85 8.38
N ASN A 4 20.84 -3.94 7.82
CA ASN A 4 22.11 -3.52 8.38
C ASN A 4 21.92 -2.19 9.09
N LEU A 5 22.08 -2.18 10.42
CA LEU A 5 22.05 -0.97 11.23
C LEU A 5 23.47 -0.56 11.59
N PHE A 6 23.91 0.62 11.15
CA PHE A 6 25.17 1.22 11.58
C PHE A 6 24.97 1.97 12.90
N LYS A 7 25.67 1.52 13.96
CA LYS A 7 25.82 2.29 15.20
C LYS A 7 27.28 2.73 15.34
N GLU A 8 27.56 3.68 16.23
CA GLU A 8 28.93 4.14 16.55
C GLU A 8 29.87 2.98 16.93
N ASN A 9 29.32 1.84 17.32
CA ASN A 9 30.02 0.62 17.75
C ASN A 9 30.14 -0.43 16.61
N GLY A 10 29.82 -0.09 15.36
CA GLY A 10 29.83 -0.99 14.20
C GLY A 10 28.45 -1.37 13.67
N SER A 11 28.43 -2.16 12.59
CA SER A 11 27.20 -2.63 11.94
C SER A 11 26.63 -3.88 12.61
N ARG A 12 25.32 -3.92 12.87
CA ARG A 12 24.59 -5.13 13.29
C ARG A 12 23.62 -5.58 12.22
N GLN A 13 23.55 -6.88 12.02
CA GLN A 13 22.71 -7.52 11.02
C GLN A 13 21.51 -8.18 11.70
N TYR A 14 20.31 -7.96 11.16
CA TYR A 14 19.07 -8.57 11.64
C TYR A 14 18.32 -9.21 10.47
N ASP A 15 17.87 -10.45 10.67
CA ASP A 15 16.94 -11.09 9.77
C ASP A 15 15.52 -10.59 10.03
N ILE A 16 14.90 -10.06 8.98
CA ILE A 16 13.53 -9.57 9.03
C ILE A 16 12.64 -10.51 8.21
N SER A 17 11.58 -10.99 8.86
CA SER A 17 10.57 -11.89 8.29
C SER A 17 9.41 -11.17 7.58
N GLY A 18 9.29 -9.85 7.68
CA GLY A 18 8.24 -9.07 7.03
C GLY A 18 8.58 -7.59 6.85
N GLY A 19 7.97 -6.98 5.83
CA GLY A 19 8.21 -5.59 5.47
C GLY A 19 9.46 -5.38 4.62
N VAL A 20 9.74 -4.11 4.36
CA VAL A 20 10.85 -3.62 3.54
C VAL A 20 11.58 -2.54 4.33
N THR A 21 12.90 -2.49 4.22
CA THR A 21 13.67 -1.42 4.87
C THR A 21 13.38 -0.09 4.15
N GLN A 22 13.07 0.97 4.90
CA GLN A 22 12.64 2.26 4.33
C GLN A 22 13.65 2.88 3.35
N ASP A 23 14.93 2.55 3.46
CA ASP A 23 16.00 3.02 2.58
C ASP A 23 16.43 1.99 1.51
N SER A 24 15.61 0.95 1.28
CA SER A 24 15.89 -0.01 0.22
C SER A 24 15.43 0.54 -1.12
N VAL A 25 16.36 0.60 -2.08
CA VAL A 25 16.06 0.85 -3.50
C VAL A 25 15.04 -0.16 -4.05
N LEU A 26 15.12 -1.42 -3.60
CA LEU A 26 14.17 -2.49 -3.95
C LEU A 26 12.83 -2.33 -3.23
N GLY A 27 12.78 -1.53 -2.17
CA GLY A 27 11.60 -1.35 -1.34
C GLY A 27 10.42 -0.75 -2.08
N SER A 28 10.67 0.31 -2.84
CA SER A 28 9.64 0.95 -3.68
C SER A 28 9.08 0.00 -4.74
N LEU A 29 9.92 -0.88 -5.29
CA LEU A 29 9.48 -1.88 -6.27
C LEU A 29 8.62 -2.98 -5.62
N LEU A 30 9.00 -3.43 -4.43
CA LEU A 30 8.23 -4.41 -3.66
C LEU A 30 6.86 -3.85 -3.26
N TRP A 31 6.78 -2.58 -2.85
CA TRP A 31 5.50 -1.92 -2.61
C TRP A 31 4.63 -1.89 -3.87
N ASN A 32 5.19 -1.49 -5.01
CA ASN A 32 4.45 -1.50 -6.27
C ASN A 32 3.94 -2.90 -6.64
N PHE A 33 4.72 -3.95 -6.40
CA PHE A 33 4.29 -5.33 -6.63
C PHE A 33 3.12 -5.73 -5.71
N VAL A 34 3.23 -5.43 -4.41
CA VAL A 34 2.17 -5.72 -3.44
C VAL A 34 0.88 -4.93 -3.75
N TYR A 35 1.01 -3.68 -4.18
CA TYR A 35 -0.12 -2.84 -4.55
C TYR A 35 -0.71 -3.15 -5.93
N ASP A 36 0.02 -3.79 -6.85
CA ASP A 36 -0.50 -4.12 -8.19
C ASP A 36 -1.75 -5.01 -8.08
N ASP A 37 -1.72 -6.02 -7.21
CA ASP A 37 -2.88 -6.88 -6.93
C ASP A 37 -4.05 -6.09 -6.28
N LEU A 38 -3.75 -5.15 -5.37
CA LEU A 38 -4.76 -4.29 -4.76
C LEU A 38 -5.41 -3.34 -5.79
N LEU A 39 -4.60 -2.75 -6.66
CA LEU A 39 -5.03 -1.75 -7.65
C LEU A 39 -5.76 -2.38 -8.85
N ARG A 40 -5.53 -3.66 -9.12
CA ARG A 40 -6.20 -4.41 -10.19
C ARG A 40 -7.59 -4.93 -9.81
N GLN A 41 -8.04 -4.74 -8.57
CA GLN A 41 -9.37 -5.18 -8.17
C GLN A 41 -10.45 -4.54 -9.05
N SER A 42 -11.44 -5.34 -9.45
CA SER A 42 -12.58 -4.85 -10.22
C SER A 42 -13.51 -4.05 -9.30
N LEU A 43 -13.34 -2.74 -9.27
CA LEU A 43 -14.15 -1.83 -8.47
C LEU A 43 -15.40 -1.39 -9.24
N ALA A 44 -16.42 -0.94 -8.51
CA ALA A 44 -17.60 -0.32 -9.13
C ALA A 44 -17.17 0.90 -9.96
N ALA A 45 -17.86 1.18 -11.08
CA ALA A 45 -17.46 2.19 -12.07
C ALA A 45 -17.22 3.63 -11.51
N LYS A 46 -17.73 3.93 -10.31
CA LYS A 46 -17.58 5.22 -9.62
C LYS A 46 -16.49 5.24 -8.55
N VAL A 47 -15.76 4.13 -8.38
CA VAL A 47 -14.73 3.92 -7.35
C VAL A 47 -13.38 3.70 -8.03
N LYS A 48 -12.35 4.40 -7.56
CA LYS A 48 -10.97 4.22 -8.03
C LYS A 48 -10.02 4.20 -6.84
N LEU A 49 -9.07 3.28 -6.86
CA LEU A 49 -7.94 3.30 -5.93
C LEU A 49 -6.75 4.02 -6.58
N VAL A 50 -6.06 4.82 -5.79
CA VAL A 50 -4.83 5.51 -6.15
C VAL A 50 -3.81 5.23 -5.06
N ALA A 51 -2.66 4.66 -5.41
CA ALA A 51 -1.59 4.39 -4.47
C ALA A 51 -0.35 5.20 -4.78
N HIS A 52 0.41 5.56 -3.74
CA HIS A 52 1.71 6.18 -3.86
C HIS A 52 2.58 5.75 -2.66
N ALA A 53 3.76 5.18 -2.92
CA ALA A 53 4.63 4.61 -1.90
C ALA A 53 3.85 3.64 -0.99
N ASP A 54 3.69 3.94 0.30
CA ASP A 54 2.93 3.18 1.30
C ASP A 54 1.47 3.66 1.49
N ASP A 55 1.08 4.75 0.83
CA ASP A 55 -0.26 5.33 0.94
C ASP A 55 -1.21 4.82 -0.14
N VAL A 56 -2.47 4.56 0.24
CA VAL A 56 -3.57 4.25 -0.70
C VAL A 56 -4.79 5.12 -0.39
N ALA A 57 -5.29 5.80 -1.41
CA ALA A 57 -6.51 6.58 -1.36
C ALA A 57 -7.62 5.95 -2.21
N MET A 58 -8.83 5.93 -1.68
CA MET A 58 -10.03 5.57 -2.44
C MET A 58 -10.79 6.83 -2.85
N VAL A 59 -11.04 6.96 -4.15
CA VAL A 59 -11.81 8.05 -4.74
C VAL A 59 -13.18 7.52 -5.13
N ILE A 60 -14.24 8.06 -4.52
CA ILE A 60 -15.64 7.75 -4.86
C ILE A 60 -16.30 9.00 -5.44
N VAL A 61 -16.86 8.89 -6.65
CA VAL A 61 -17.64 9.96 -7.27
C VAL A 61 -19.13 9.68 -7.08
N ALA A 62 -19.79 10.46 -6.24
CA ALA A 62 -21.21 10.29 -5.89
C ALA A 62 -21.95 11.62 -5.85
N LYS A 63 -23.25 11.61 -6.18
CA LYS A 63 -24.12 12.80 -6.06
C LYS A 63 -24.76 12.91 -4.68
N GLN A 64 -24.91 11.79 -3.99
CA GLN A 64 -25.58 11.68 -2.70
C GLN A 64 -24.76 10.80 -1.74
N LEU A 65 -24.85 11.08 -0.44
CA LEU A 65 -24.12 10.33 0.58
C LEU A 65 -24.50 8.83 0.62
N GLN A 66 -25.75 8.50 0.30
CA GLN A 66 -26.21 7.11 0.23
C GLN A 66 -25.48 6.32 -0.86
N GLU A 67 -25.23 6.94 -2.03
CA GLU A 67 -24.46 6.30 -3.11
C GLU A 67 -23.01 6.04 -2.67
N MET A 68 -22.42 6.98 -1.93
CA MET A 68 -21.06 6.83 -1.39
C MET A 68 -20.98 5.68 -0.38
N ASN A 69 -21.91 5.64 0.58
CA ASN A 69 -21.93 4.59 1.61
C ASN A 69 -22.16 3.20 1.00
N LEU A 70 -23.02 3.10 -0.02
CA LEU A 70 -23.25 1.86 -0.75
C LEU A 70 -21.98 1.40 -1.49
N ALA A 71 -21.31 2.32 -2.20
CA ALA A 71 -20.08 2.01 -2.91
C ALA A 71 -18.94 1.58 -1.96
N PHE A 72 -18.84 2.24 -0.79
CA PHE A 72 -17.90 1.86 0.26
C PHE A 72 -18.19 0.45 0.79
N GLY A 73 -19.46 0.15 1.11
CA GLY A 73 -19.87 -1.15 1.63
C GLY A 73 -19.67 -2.31 0.64
N ILE A 74 -19.88 -2.10 -0.66
CA ILE A 74 -19.63 -3.14 -1.67
C ILE A 74 -18.12 -3.40 -1.86
N THR A 75 -17.30 -2.37 -1.69
CA THR A 75 -15.85 -2.45 -1.96
C THR A 75 -15.08 -3.15 -0.83
N PHE A 76 -15.51 -2.99 0.43
CA PHE A 76 -14.79 -3.50 1.60
C PHE A 76 -15.64 -4.35 2.57
N GLY A 77 -16.90 -4.61 2.23
CA GLY A 77 -17.82 -5.42 3.02
C GLY A 77 -17.80 -6.90 2.67
#